data_AF-A0A4Q5NWJ1-F1
#
_entry.id   AF-A0A4Q5NWJ1-F1
#
_cell.length_a   1.000
_cell.length_b   1.000
_cell.length_c   1.000
_cell.angle_alpha   90.00
_cell.angle_beta   90.00
_cell.angle_gamma   90.00
#
_symmetry.space_group_name_H-M   'P 1'
#
loop_
_entity.id
_entity.type
_entity.pdbx_description
1 polymer ?
#
loop_
_entity_poly.entity_id
_entity_poly.type
_entity_poly.pdbx_seq_one_letter_code
_entity_poly.pdbx_strand_id
1 'polypeptide(L)'
;MLTHAQIWNALDLLAERNGLTASALAKKAGLDATTFNKSKRITNEGRERWPSTESVSKALQATGVPIDAFVSLIEGSRKIVQSVPLLGFAQAGQGGFFDDAGFPVGSKGWDEVGLPS
;
A
#
# COMPACT_ATOMS: atom_id res chain seq x y z
N MET A 1 6.01 12.82 1.28
CA MET A 1 4.89 13.71 0.90
C MET A 1 4.05 13.00 -0.14
N LEU A 2 2.72 13.14 -0.08
CA LEU A 2 1.79 12.53 -1.03
C LEU A 2 1.89 13.22 -2.40
N THR A 3 2.03 12.43 -3.47
CA THR A 3 2.10 12.94 -4.85
C THR A 3 0.88 12.56 -5.67
N HIS A 4 0.59 13.37 -6.68
CA HIS A 4 -0.45 13.10 -7.67
C HIS A 4 -0.29 11.72 -8.34
N ALA A 5 0.94 11.38 -8.71
CA ALA A 5 1.27 10.11 -9.35
C ALA A 5 0.93 8.90 -8.44
N GLN A 6 1.15 9.00 -7.13
CA GLN A 6 0.80 7.94 -6.19
C GLN A 6 -0.70 7.65 -6.17
N ILE A 7 -1.54 8.68 -6.16
CA ILE A 7 -3.01 8.48 -6.17
C ILE A 7 -3.46 7.87 -7.50
N TRP A 8 -2.91 8.34 -8.62
CA TRP A 8 -3.26 7.77 -9.93
C TRP A 8 -2.83 6.32 -10.09
N ASN A 9 -1.63 5.98 -9.61
CA ASN A 9 -1.15 4.60 -9.61
C ASN A 9 -2.01 3.73 -8.68
N ALA A 10 -2.46 4.26 -7.53
CA ALA A 10 -3.38 3.54 -6.65
C ALA A 10 -4.73 3.27 -7.33
N LEU A 11 -5.27 4.21 -8.12
CA LEU A 11 -6.48 3.99 -8.92
C LEU A 11 -6.28 2.94 -10.02
N ASP A 12 -5.12 2.92 -10.66
CA ASP A 12 -4.77 1.89 -11.64
C ASP A 12 -4.69 0.50 -10.99
N LEU A 13 -3.99 0.39 -9.85
CA LEU A 13 -3.90 -0.86 -9.08
C LEU A 13 -5.25 -1.30 -8.53
N LEU A 14 -6.10 -0.36 -8.11
CA LEU A 14 -7.45 -0.64 -7.67
C LEU A 14 -8.27 -1.26 -8.81
N ALA A 15 -8.18 -0.70 -10.02
CA ALA A 15 -8.84 -1.26 -11.19
C ALA A 15 -8.31 -2.66 -11.51
N GLU A 16 -6.99 -2.82 -11.59
CA GLU A 16 -6.32 -4.07 -11.91
C GLU A 16 -6.68 -5.20 -10.93
N ARG A 17 -6.63 -4.93 -9.62
CA ARG A 17 -7.01 -5.90 -8.56
C ARG A 17 -8.46 -6.35 -8.64
N ASN A 18 -9.32 -5.56 -9.28
CA ASN A 18 -10.72 -5.88 -9.50
C ASN A 18 -10.99 -6.45 -10.90
N GLY A 19 -9.95 -6.76 -11.68
CA GLY A 19 -10.10 -7.26 -13.06
C GLY A 19 -10.64 -6.21 -14.03
N LEU A 20 -10.46 -4.92 -13.74
CA LEU A 20 -10.98 -3.80 -14.51
C LEU A 20 -9.85 -3.00 -15.15
N THR A 21 -10.14 -2.40 -16.30
CA THR A 21 -9.34 -1.29 -16.83
C THR A 21 -9.74 0.02 -16.15
N ALA A 22 -8.91 1.06 -16.26
CA ALA A 22 -9.25 2.40 -15.76
C ALA A 22 -10.61 2.91 -16.29
N SER A 23 -10.86 2.73 -17.59
CA SER A 23 -12.15 3.10 -18.21
C SER A 23 -13.31 2.25 -17.69
N ALA A 24 -13.10 0.95 -17.46
CA ALA A 24 -14.12 0.07 -16.91
C ALA A 24 -14.44 0.39 -15.45
N LEU A 25 -13.43 0.74 -14.64
CA LEU A 25 -13.60 1.23 -13.28
C LEU A 25 -14.40 2.54 -13.27
N ALA A 26 -14.09 3.48 -14.16
CA ALA A 26 -14.84 4.74 -14.28
C ALA A 26 -16.32 4.50 -14.63
N LYS A 27 -16.59 3.64 -15.62
CA LYS A 27 -17.97 3.25 -15.97
C LYS A 27 -18.69 2.58 -14.81
N LYS A 28 -18.05 1.64 -14.13
CA LYS A 28 -18.61 0.93 -12.97
C LYS A 28 -18.92 1.90 -11.81
N ALA A 29 -18.11 2.96 -11.67
CA ALA A 29 -18.28 4.03 -10.69
C ALA A 29 -19.32 5.11 -11.10
N GLY A 30 -20.01 4.95 -12.24
CA GLY A 30 -20.98 5.94 -12.73
C GLY A 30 -20.34 7.26 -13.16
N LEU A 31 -19.06 7.21 -13.55
CA LEU A 31 -18.30 8.36 -14.05
C LEU A 31 -18.16 8.29 -15.58
N ASP A 32 -17.75 9.39 -16.20
CA ASP A 32 -17.35 9.36 -17.61
C ASP A 32 -16.22 8.35 -17.81
N ALA A 33 -16.30 7.56 -18.88
CA ALA A 33 -15.36 6.46 -19.14
C ALA A 33 -13.90 6.92 -19.26
N THR A 34 -13.64 8.20 -19.51
CA THR A 34 -12.27 8.73 -19.64
C THR A 34 -11.73 9.32 -18.34
N THR A 35 -12.53 9.38 -17.28
CA THR A 35 -12.18 10.04 -16.00
C THR A 35 -10.85 9.57 -15.42
N PHE A 36 -10.55 8.27 -15.55
CA PHE A 36 -9.32 7.67 -15.00
C PHE A 36 -8.20 7.44 -16.03
N ASN A 37 -8.41 7.86 -17.29
CA ASN A 37 -7.44 7.61 -18.37
C ASN A 37 -6.19 8.47 -18.21
N LYS A 38 -5.03 7.91 -18.58
CA LYS A 38 -3.72 8.59 -18.53
C LYS A 38 -3.72 9.94 -19.25
N SER A 39 -4.40 10.05 -20.40
CA SER A 39 -4.51 11.30 -21.18
C SER A 39 -5.26 12.43 -20.48
N LYS A 40 -6.03 12.13 -19.40
CA LYS A 40 -6.76 13.13 -18.62
C LYS A 40 -6.02 13.56 -17.34
N ARG A 41 -4.89 12.94 -17.01
CA ARG A 41 -4.12 13.19 -15.77
C ARG A 41 -3.26 14.45 -15.83
N ILE A 42 -3.06 14.99 -17.03
CA ILE A 42 -2.36 16.26 -17.25
C ILE A 42 -3.36 17.20 -17.91
N THR A 43 -3.45 18.41 -17.38
CA THR A 43 -4.28 19.49 -17.96
C THR A 43 -3.67 19.99 -19.26
N ASN A 44 -4.45 20.70 -20.08
CA ASN A 44 -3.95 21.30 -21.32
C ASN A 44 -2.81 22.32 -21.06
N GLU A 45 -2.70 22.86 -19.85
CA GLU A 45 -1.62 23.75 -19.41
C GLU A 45 -0.37 23.01 -18.92
N GLY A 46 -0.33 21.68 -19.03
CA GLY A 46 0.79 20.85 -18.57
C GLY A 46 0.82 20.61 -17.05
N ARG A 47 -0.18 21.08 -16.30
CA ARG A 47 -0.27 20.85 -14.86
C ARG A 47 -0.83 19.48 -14.54
N GLU A 48 -0.32 18.85 -13.48
CA GLU A 48 -0.84 17.62 -12.92
C GLU A 48 -2.29 17.80 -12.41
N ARG A 49 -3.21 16.93 -12.86
CA ARG A 49 -4.61 16.95 -12.47
C ARG A 49 -4.88 15.97 -11.34
N TRP A 50 -5.09 16.48 -10.14
CA TRP A 50 -5.52 15.66 -9.02
C TRP A 50 -6.91 15.05 -9.26
N PRO A 51 -7.11 13.74 -8.99
CA PRO A 51 -8.45 13.18 -8.98
C PRO A 51 -9.24 13.83 -7.84
N SER A 52 -10.54 14.08 -8.06
CA SER A 52 -11.39 14.60 -6.99
C SER A 52 -11.66 13.51 -5.95
N THR A 53 -11.85 13.91 -4.70
CA THR A 53 -12.27 13.01 -3.61
C THR A 53 -13.57 12.28 -3.95
N GLU A 54 -14.48 12.95 -4.68
CA GLU A 54 -15.71 12.34 -5.17
C GLU A 54 -15.44 11.17 -6.13
N SER A 55 -14.55 11.36 -7.12
CA SER A 55 -14.23 10.29 -8.07
C SER A 55 -13.53 9.11 -7.39
N VAL A 56 -12.66 9.37 -6.41
CA VAL A 56 -12.04 8.32 -5.58
C VAL A 56 -13.10 7.57 -4.79
N SER A 57 -14.01 8.28 -4.10
CA SER A 57 -15.09 7.68 -3.31
C SER A 57 -15.99 6.77 -4.15
N LYS A 58 -16.39 7.22 -5.34
CA LYS A 58 -17.20 6.42 -6.28
C LYS A 58 -16.46 5.16 -6.76
N ALA A 59 -15.16 5.24 -7.01
CA ALA A 59 -14.36 4.07 -7.38
C ALA A 59 -14.29 3.03 -6.24
N LEU A 60 -14.09 3.48 -5.00
CA LEU A 60 -14.09 2.60 -3.82
C LEU A 60 -15.45 1.95 -3.60
N GLN A 61 -16.53 2.71 -3.70
CA GLN A 61 -17.90 2.19 -3.59
C GLN A 61 -18.21 1.14 -4.68
N ALA A 62 -17.81 1.40 -5.93
CA ALA A 62 -18.03 0.48 -7.05
C ALA A 62 -17.22 -0.81 -6.99
N THR A 63 -16.11 -0.81 -6.25
CA THR A 63 -15.24 -1.98 -6.05
C THR A 63 -15.49 -2.68 -4.73
N GLY A 64 -16.18 -2.04 -3.78
CA GLY A 64 -16.34 -2.53 -2.41
C GLY A 64 -15.02 -2.51 -1.62
N VAL A 65 -14.00 -1.82 -2.12
CA VAL A 65 -12.68 -1.74 -1.46
C VAL A 65 -12.73 -0.66 -0.38
N PRO A 66 -12.36 -0.99 0.87
CA PRO A 66 -12.34 -0.01 1.94
C PRO A 66 -11.19 0.99 1.78
N ILE A 67 -11.31 2.16 2.42
CA ILE A 67 -10.38 3.28 2.24
C ILE A 67 -8.96 2.97 2.71
N ASP A 68 -8.80 2.20 3.78
CA ASP A 68 -7.52 1.75 4.32
C ASP A 68 -6.75 0.90 3.30
N ALA A 69 -7.42 -0.03 2.63
CA ALA A 69 -6.83 -0.83 1.56
C ALA A 69 -6.37 0.04 0.38
N PHE A 70 -7.11 1.12 0.06
CA PHE A 70 -6.71 2.08 -0.95
C PHE A 70 -5.51 2.93 -0.52
N VAL A 71 -5.43 3.33 0.76
CA VAL A 71 -4.25 4.01 1.31
C VAL A 71 -3.01 3.12 1.19
N SER A 72 -3.12 1.81 1.44
CA SER A 72 -2.02 0.87 1.21
C SER A 72 -1.58 0.79 -0.26
N LEU A 73 -2.48 1.04 -1.22
CA LEU A 73 -2.12 1.15 -2.64
C LEU A 73 -1.37 2.45 -2.94
N ILE A 74 -1.71 3.56 -2.28
CA ILE A 74 -1.07 4.88 -2.43
C ILE A 74 0.36 4.87 -1.91
N GLU A 75 0.59 4.24 -0.76
CA GLU A 75 1.91 4.13 -0.16
C GLU A 75 2.88 3.31 -1.04
N GLY A 76 2.31 2.60 -2.03
CA GLY A 76 2.96 1.48 -2.69
C GLY A 76 3.20 0.39 -1.66
N SER A 77 3.51 -0.82 -2.12
CA SER A 77 4.20 -1.76 -1.24
C SER A 77 5.61 -1.23 -0.95
N ARG A 78 5.74 -0.15 -0.16
CA ARG A 78 6.72 -0.20 0.91
C ARG A 78 6.30 -1.42 1.68
N LYS A 79 6.92 -2.56 1.35
CA LYS A 79 6.99 -3.65 2.30
C LYS A 79 7.45 -2.95 3.56
N ILE A 80 6.55 -2.78 4.53
CA ILE A 80 6.97 -2.75 5.91
C ILE A 80 7.70 -4.07 5.99
N VAL A 81 9.02 -4.01 5.88
CA VAL A 81 9.86 -5.18 6.01
C VAL A 81 9.58 -5.56 7.45
N GLN A 82 8.69 -6.53 7.64
CA GLN A 82 8.40 -7.02 8.97
C GLN A 82 9.73 -7.58 9.46
N SER A 83 10.32 -6.85 10.40
CA SER A 83 11.52 -7.30 11.06
C SER A 83 11.11 -8.25 12.17
N VAL A 84 11.90 -9.31 12.34
CA VAL A 84 11.78 -10.23 13.45
C VAL A 84 13.07 -10.18 14.29
N PRO A 85 12.98 -10.39 15.61
CA PRO A 85 14.16 -10.47 16.46
C PRO A 85 15.09 -11.59 15.97
N LEU A 86 16.38 -11.28 15.88
CA LEU A 86 17.45 -12.20 15.52
C LEU A 86 18.42 -12.34 16.70
N LEU A 87 18.76 -13.57 17.06
CA LEU A 87 19.78 -13.88 18.05
C LEU A 87 20.80 -14.84 17.45
N GLY A 88 22.09 -14.51 17.59
CA GLY A 88 23.16 -15.40 17.14
C GLY A 88 23.22 -16.67 17.99
N PHE A 89 23.50 -17.82 17.37
CA PHE A 89 23.59 -19.11 18.07
C PHE A 89 24.60 -19.11 19.25
N ALA A 90 25.71 -18.37 19.12
CA ALA A 90 26.70 -18.23 20.18
C ALA A 90 26.18 -17.47 21.42
N GLN A 91 25.23 -16.53 21.21
CA GLN A 91 24.61 -15.75 22.29
C GLN A 91 23.47 -16.53 22.95
N ALA A 92 22.71 -17.32 22.18
CA ALA A 92 21.62 -18.16 22.70
C ALA A 92 22.08 -19.13 23.80
N GLY A 93 23.35 -19.56 23.77
CA GLY A 93 23.92 -20.44 24.80
C GLY A 93 24.26 -19.75 26.13
N GLN A 94 24.24 -18.42 26.22
CA GLN A 94 24.63 -17.69 27.43
C GLN A 94 23.48 -17.47 28.43
N GLY A 95 22.24 -17.82 28.03
CA GLY A 95 21.04 -17.63 28.85
C GLY A 95 20.58 -16.17 28.95
N GLY A 96 19.40 -15.94 29.54
CA GLY A 96 18.86 -14.60 29.81
C GLY A 96 18.15 -13.90 28.63
N PHE A 97 18.12 -14.53 27.46
CA PHE A 97 17.38 -14.04 26.28
C PHE A 97 15.98 -14.63 26.18
N PHE A 98 15.70 -15.72 26.89
CA PHE A 98 14.39 -16.38 26.89
C PHE A 98 13.86 -16.51 28.33
N ASP A 99 12.54 -16.45 28.49
CA ASP A 99 11.87 -16.85 29.73
C ASP A 99 11.80 -18.38 29.88
N ASP A 100 11.24 -18.83 31.00
CA ASP A 100 11.08 -20.26 31.32
C ASP A 100 10.16 -21.01 30.33
N ALA A 101 9.37 -20.29 29.54
CA ALA A 101 8.51 -20.82 28.49
C ALA A 101 9.14 -20.72 27.08
N GLY A 102 10.36 -20.18 26.96
CA GLY A 102 11.09 -20.06 25.70
C GLY A 102 10.72 -18.82 24.87
N PHE A 103 10.04 -17.83 25.44
CA PHE A 103 9.76 -16.57 24.75
C PHE A 103 10.91 -15.57 24.90
N PRO A 104 11.24 -14.79 23.84
CA PRO A 104 12.22 -13.73 23.92
C PRO A 104 11.91 -12.72 25.05
N VAL A 105 12.91 -12.40 25.87
CA VAL A 105 12.82 -11.37 26.92
C VAL A 105 13.88 -10.28 26.73
N GLY A 106 13.47 -9.04 26.98
CA GLY A 106 14.31 -7.85 26.89
C GLY A 106 14.58 -7.38 25.45
N SER A 107 14.78 -6.06 25.29
CA SER A 107 15.08 -5.43 23.99
C SER A 107 16.58 -5.28 23.71
N LYS A 108 17.44 -5.57 24.69
CA LYS A 108 18.89 -5.34 24.60
C LYS A 108 19.61 -6.63 24.25
N GLY A 109 20.34 -6.65 23.13
CA GLY A 109 21.14 -7.79 22.67
C GLY A 109 20.48 -8.66 21.60
N TRP A 110 19.27 -8.31 21.16
CA TRP A 110 18.65 -8.84 19.94
C TRP A 110 18.96 -7.93 18.76
N ASP A 111 19.33 -8.52 17.63
CA ASP A 111 19.39 -7.85 16.35
C ASP A 111 18.01 -7.91 15.67
N GLU A 112 17.84 -7.22 14.55
CA GLU A 112 16.64 -7.30 13.72
C GLU A 112 16.99 -7.76 12.31
N VAL A 113 16.21 -8.70 11.77
CA VAL A 113 16.32 -9.15 10.37
C VAL A 113 14.99 -9.01 9.65
N GLY A 114 15.04 -8.53 8.41
CA GLY A 114 13.86 -8.44 7.56
C GLY A 114 13.44 -9.81 7.01
N LEU A 115 12.14 -10.08 6.99
CA LEU A 115 11.63 -11.28 6.32
C LEU A 115 11.89 -11.24 4.80
N PRO A 116 12.14 -12.41 4.18
CA PRO A 116 12.25 -12.52 2.73
C PRO A 116 11.01 -11.99 2.04
N SER A 117 11.23 -11.47 0.83
CA SER A 117 10.27 -10.69 0.08
C SER A 117 9.61 -11.51 -1.01
#